data_AF-A0A969PFV2-F1
#
_entry.id   AF-A0A969PFV2-F1
#
_cell.length_a   1.000
_cell.length_b   1.000
_cell.length_c   1.000
_cell.angle_alpha   90.00
_cell.angle_beta   90.00
_cell.angle_gamma   90.00
#
_symmetry.space_group_name_H-M   'P 1'
#
loop_
_entity.id
_entity.type
_entity.pdbx_description
1 polymer ?
#
loop_
_entity_poly.entity_id
_entity_poly.type
_entity_poly.pdbx_seq_one_letter_code
_entity_poly.pdbx_strand_id
1 'polypeptide(L)'
;MNTDSLLQQAFMAFDSGQLTQAEQLYLLAVQQHTETQNEQYKCAVNGLAFTYSLQKRYDRAHELYQNLYELVCYQRDLKWQAIALHQLGMVERLAGNFQEAQQIFQHEYDFRVFNLPDDFVGFSANLYEQGYLHLKLAYLLAAEQAMLKSLEMARRVEDDMCLGCSYRGIGEVYLRLGKFVRAKEAFSLSIKAFERVGDDRAVLEVQELIRKS
;
A
#
# COMPACT_ATOMS: atom_id res chain seq x y z
N MET A 1 2.82 -34.47 7.68
CA MET A 1 2.34 -33.40 8.58
C MET A 1 3.07 -32.14 8.18
N ASN A 2 2.32 -31.05 8.02
CA ASN A 2 2.66 -29.83 7.27
C ASN A 2 4.05 -29.24 7.60
N THR A 3 4.88 -29.10 6.57
CA THR A 3 5.97 -28.12 6.55
C THR A 3 5.38 -26.79 6.07
N ASP A 4 4.80 -26.01 6.97
CA ASP A 4 4.50 -24.60 6.69
C ASP A 4 5.83 -23.91 6.39
N SER A 5 5.96 -23.38 5.17
CA SER A 5 7.19 -22.67 4.78
C SER A 5 7.49 -21.55 5.76
N LEU A 6 8.77 -21.26 5.98
CA LEU A 6 9.18 -20.22 6.92
C LEU A 6 8.53 -18.85 6.62
N LEU A 7 8.29 -18.57 5.32
CA LEU A 7 7.54 -17.41 4.85
C LEU A 7 6.09 -17.38 5.33
N GLN A 8 5.41 -18.53 5.34
CA GLN A 8 4.03 -18.64 5.81
C GLN A 8 3.96 -18.41 7.32
N GLN A 9 4.90 -18.97 8.09
CA GLN A 9 4.99 -18.73 9.53
C GLN A 9 5.27 -17.24 9.81
N ALA A 10 6.18 -16.62 9.05
CA ALA A 10 6.48 -15.20 9.16
C ALA A 10 5.23 -14.34 8.87
N PHE A 11 4.49 -14.68 7.81
CA PHE A 11 3.25 -14.00 7.46
C PHE A 11 2.18 -14.15 8.55
N MET A 12 1.98 -15.34 9.11
CA MET A 12 1.02 -15.54 10.20
C MET A 12 1.40 -14.77 11.48
N ALA A 13 2.69 -14.75 11.83
CA ALA A 13 3.19 -13.94 12.94
C ALA A 13 2.96 -12.44 12.67
N PHE A 14 3.18 -12.00 11.43
CA PHE A 14 2.94 -10.62 11.01
C PHE A 14 1.46 -10.24 11.12
N ASP A 15 0.57 -11.04 10.55
CA ASP A 15 -0.88 -10.81 10.50
C ASP A 15 -1.50 -10.80 11.91
N SER A 16 -1.00 -11.65 12.81
CA SER A 16 -1.39 -11.65 14.23
C SER A 16 -0.77 -10.50 15.06
N GLY A 17 -0.01 -9.58 14.44
CA GLY A 17 0.60 -8.43 15.10
C GLY A 17 1.86 -8.75 15.92
N GLN A 18 2.38 -9.98 15.84
CA GLN A 18 3.59 -10.43 16.52
C GLN A 18 4.85 -9.97 15.76
N LEU A 19 5.02 -8.66 15.62
CA LEU A 19 6.03 -8.06 14.74
C LEU A 19 7.47 -8.48 15.06
N THR A 20 7.82 -8.71 16.32
CA THR A 20 9.17 -9.19 16.70
C THR A 20 9.42 -10.63 16.22
N GLN A 21 8.41 -11.49 16.32
CA GLN A 21 8.49 -12.86 15.82
C GLN A 21 8.51 -12.87 14.28
N ALA A 22 7.66 -12.06 13.65
CA ALA A 22 7.65 -11.88 12.20
C ALA A 22 9.02 -11.44 11.66
N GLU A 23 9.65 -10.45 12.31
CA GLU A 23 11.01 -9.99 11.97
C GLU A 23 12.01 -11.15 12.01
N GLN A 24 12.04 -11.93 13.09
CA GLN A 24 12.95 -13.06 13.22
C GLN A 24 12.73 -14.11 12.12
N LEU A 25 11.47 -14.44 11.83
CA LEU A 25 11.13 -15.45 10.81
C LEU A 25 11.45 -14.95 9.40
N TYR A 26 11.18 -13.69 9.08
CA TYR A 26 11.56 -13.11 7.78
C TYR A 26 13.07 -13.00 7.62
N LEU A 27 13.82 -12.62 8.66
CA LEU A 27 15.29 -12.62 8.63
C LEU A 27 15.85 -14.02 8.31
N LEU A 28 15.31 -15.05 8.96
CA LEU A 28 15.69 -16.43 8.68
C LEU A 28 15.32 -16.83 7.24
N ALA A 29 14.17 -16.39 6.72
CA ALA A 29 13.75 -16.67 5.34
C ALA A 29 14.67 -16.01 4.31
N VAL A 30 15.08 -14.75 4.55
CA VAL A 30 16.06 -14.05 3.72
C VAL A 30 17.41 -14.79 3.72
N GLN A 31 17.85 -15.31 4.88
CA GLN A 31 19.11 -16.05 4.99
C GLN A 31 19.07 -17.42 4.31
N GLN A 32 17.93 -18.10 4.31
CA GLN A 32 17.75 -19.40 3.64
C GLN A 32 17.74 -19.28 2.11
N HIS A 33 17.26 -18.15 1.58
CA HIS A 33 17.19 -17.90 0.15
C HIS A 33 18.36 -17.02 -0.30
N THR A 34 19.56 -17.60 -0.44
CA THR A 34 20.74 -16.84 -0.93
C THR A 34 20.66 -16.53 -2.43
N GLU A 35 19.78 -17.22 -3.16
CA GLU A 35 19.54 -16.97 -4.57
C GLU A 35 18.60 -15.77 -4.74
N THR A 36 19.19 -14.61 -5.04
CA THR A 36 18.47 -13.34 -5.21
C THR A 36 17.49 -13.32 -6.38
N GLN A 37 17.56 -14.31 -7.28
CA GLN A 37 16.60 -14.49 -8.38
C GLN A 37 15.30 -15.18 -7.93
N ASN A 38 15.25 -15.76 -6.74
CA ASN A 38 14.10 -16.49 -6.24
C ASN A 38 12.99 -15.52 -5.78
N GLU A 39 11.76 -15.76 -6.23
CA GLU A 39 10.57 -15.03 -5.79
C GLU A 39 10.37 -15.07 -4.27
N GLN A 40 10.73 -16.20 -3.64
CA GLN A 40 10.68 -16.36 -2.18
C GLN A 40 11.61 -15.38 -1.46
N TYR A 41 12.77 -15.07 -2.04
CA TYR A 41 13.68 -14.05 -1.50
C TYR A 41 13.03 -12.67 -1.52
N LYS A 42 12.46 -12.27 -2.66
CA LYS A 42 11.77 -10.98 -2.80
C LYS A 42 10.61 -10.85 -1.82
N CYS A 43 9.81 -11.91 -1.67
CA CYS A 43 8.74 -11.98 -0.67
C CYS A 43 9.26 -11.86 0.77
N ALA A 44 10.37 -12.53 1.10
CA ALA A 44 10.98 -12.46 2.43
C ALA A 44 11.47 -11.04 2.75
N VAL A 45 12.19 -10.42 1.81
CA VAL A 45 12.69 -9.04 1.95
C VAL A 45 11.52 -8.05 2.07
N ASN A 46 10.49 -8.19 1.23
CA ASN A 46 9.30 -7.36 1.30
C ASN A 46 8.60 -7.48 2.67
N GLY A 47 8.38 -8.70 3.16
CA GLY A 47 7.78 -8.92 4.47
C GLY A 47 8.60 -8.35 5.63
N LEU A 48 9.94 -8.49 5.56
CA LEU A 48 10.85 -7.91 6.56
C LEU A 48 10.78 -6.38 6.57
N ALA A 49 10.86 -5.75 5.41
CA ALA A 49 10.82 -4.30 5.26
C ALA A 49 9.46 -3.72 5.69
N PHE A 50 8.37 -4.41 5.38
CA PHE A 50 7.04 -4.03 5.84
C PHE A 50 6.92 -4.16 7.37
N THR A 51 7.50 -5.21 7.97
CA THR A 51 7.59 -5.37 9.42
C THR A 51 8.37 -4.22 10.07
N TYR A 52 9.51 -3.81 9.50
CA TYR A 52 10.26 -2.63 9.97
C TYR A 52 9.45 -1.34 9.87
N SER A 53 8.67 -1.18 8.80
CA SER A 53 7.80 -0.02 8.62
C SER A 53 6.76 0.08 9.74
N LEU A 54 6.12 -1.03 10.12
CA LEU A 54 5.17 -1.06 11.24
C LEU A 54 5.84 -0.86 12.61
N GLN A 55 7.08 -1.29 12.76
CA GLN A 55 7.91 -1.00 13.94
C GLN A 55 8.48 0.44 13.95
N LYS A 56 8.13 1.28 12.96
CA LYS A 56 8.65 2.65 12.78
C LYS A 56 10.16 2.75 12.57
N ARG A 57 10.79 1.66 12.11
CA ARG A 57 12.21 1.59 11.74
C ARG A 57 12.37 1.92 10.25
N TYR A 58 11.99 3.15 9.89
CA TYR A 58 11.86 3.57 8.49
C TYR A 58 13.18 3.51 7.73
N ASP A 59 14.31 3.88 8.33
CA ASP A 59 15.63 3.82 7.68
C ASP A 59 15.97 2.38 7.23
N ARG A 60 15.68 1.38 8.06
CA ARG A 60 15.92 -0.03 7.72
C ARG A 60 14.94 -0.55 6.67
N ALA A 61 13.69 -0.09 6.70
CA ALA A 61 12.70 -0.45 5.69
C ALA A 61 13.08 0.15 4.32
N HIS A 62 13.50 1.41 4.32
CA HIS A 62 13.98 2.11 3.13
C HIS A 62 15.17 1.37 2.51
N GLU A 63 16.21 1.08 3.30
CA GLU A 63 17.40 0.37 2.81
C GLU A 63 17.04 -0.96 2.16
N LEU A 64 16.17 -1.76 2.78
CA LEU A 64 15.74 -3.04 2.22
C LEU A 64 14.96 -2.88 0.91
N TYR A 65 14.03 -1.92 0.83
CA TYR A 65 13.27 -1.69 -0.39
C TYR A 65 14.11 -1.07 -1.51
N GLN A 66 15.08 -0.22 -1.17
CA GLN A 66 16.03 0.35 -2.13
C GLN A 66 16.90 -0.76 -2.73
N ASN A 67 17.48 -1.61 -1.87
CA ASN A 67 18.26 -2.77 -2.32
C ASN A 67 17.41 -3.75 -3.15
N LEU A 68 16.15 -3.98 -2.76
CA LEU A 68 15.23 -4.80 -3.54
C LEU A 68 14.96 -4.17 -4.91
N TYR A 69 14.71 -2.86 -4.98
CA TYR A 69 14.48 -2.13 -6.23
C TYR A 69 15.67 -2.25 -7.19
N GLU A 70 16.90 -2.04 -6.70
CA GLU A 70 18.12 -2.17 -7.51
C GLU A 70 18.28 -3.59 -8.08
N LEU A 71 18.01 -4.61 -7.25
CA LEU A 71 18.06 -6.01 -7.66
C LEU A 71 17.05 -6.30 -8.78
N VAL A 72 15.80 -5.86 -8.64
CA VAL A 72 14.73 -6.18 -9.60
C VAL A 72 14.84 -5.33 -10.87
N CYS A 73 15.50 -4.16 -10.81
CA CYS A 73 15.98 -3.44 -11.99
C CYS A 73 17.04 -4.24 -12.75
N TYR A 74 18.05 -4.78 -12.06
CA TYR A 74 19.07 -5.64 -12.70
C TYR A 74 18.45 -6.87 -13.36
N GLN A 75 17.47 -7.49 -12.70
CA GLN A 75 16.73 -8.66 -13.21
C GLN A 75 15.71 -8.31 -14.31
N ARG A 76 15.43 -7.02 -14.54
CA ARG A 76 14.36 -6.54 -15.45
C ARG A 76 12.97 -7.09 -15.09
N ASP A 77 12.73 -7.32 -13.80
CA ASP A 77 11.43 -7.77 -13.30
C ASP A 77 10.51 -6.57 -13.10
N LEU A 78 9.73 -6.23 -14.13
CA LEU A 78 8.88 -5.05 -14.15
C LEU A 78 7.82 -5.05 -13.03
N LYS A 79 7.29 -6.24 -12.70
CA LYS A 79 6.29 -6.39 -11.64
C LYS A 79 6.90 -6.01 -10.29
N TRP A 80 8.06 -6.56 -9.96
CA TRP A 80 8.71 -6.25 -8.70
C TRP A 80 9.32 -4.86 -8.64
N GLN A 81 9.73 -4.27 -9.77
CA GLN A 81 10.13 -2.86 -9.83
C GLN A 81 8.97 -1.96 -9.37
N ALA A 82 7.76 -2.20 -9.89
CA ALA A 82 6.57 -1.45 -9.47
C ALA A 82 6.24 -1.68 -7.99
N ILE A 83 6.30 -2.92 -7.49
CA ILE A 83 6.07 -3.24 -6.08
C ILE A 83 7.09 -2.52 -5.19
N ALA A 84 8.39 -2.59 -5.51
CA ALA A 84 9.44 -1.97 -4.69
C ALA A 84 9.33 -0.44 -4.69
N LEU A 85 9.01 0.19 -5.83
CA LEU A 85 8.74 1.62 -5.90
C LEU A 85 7.55 2.03 -5.03
N HIS A 86 6.44 1.28 -5.12
CA HIS A 86 5.27 1.53 -4.29
C HIS A 86 5.62 1.49 -2.80
N GLN A 87 6.36 0.46 -2.38
CA GLN A 87 6.73 0.28 -1.00
C GLN A 87 7.75 1.32 -0.51
N LEU A 88 8.68 1.79 -1.35
CA LEU A 88 9.53 2.94 -1.03
C LEU A 88 8.70 4.20 -0.75
N GLY A 89 7.72 4.50 -1.62
CA GLY A 89 6.81 5.63 -1.41
C GLY A 89 6.01 5.47 -0.12
N MET A 90 5.62 4.24 0.22
CA MET A 90 4.93 3.93 1.47
C MET A 90 5.79 4.18 2.70
N VAL A 91 7.06 3.78 2.68
CA VAL A 91 8.01 4.03 3.79
C VAL A 91 8.17 5.53 4.02
N GLU A 92 8.41 6.31 2.98
CA GLU A 92 8.54 7.77 3.09
C GLU A 92 7.26 8.41 3.62
N ARG A 93 6.09 7.96 3.14
CA ARG A 93 4.80 8.44 3.67
C ARG A 93 4.65 8.15 5.15
N LEU A 94 5.00 6.94 5.60
CA LEU A 94 4.90 6.54 7.00
C LEU A 94 5.92 7.28 7.89
N ALA A 95 7.10 7.61 7.34
CA ALA A 95 8.11 8.43 8.00
C ALA A 95 7.71 9.91 8.12
N GLY A 96 6.70 10.35 7.36
CA GLY A 96 6.25 11.75 7.30
C GLY A 96 6.95 12.59 6.24
N ASN A 97 7.78 11.98 5.40
CA ASN A 97 8.52 12.59 4.29
C ASN A 97 7.59 12.71 3.07
N PHE A 98 6.56 13.56 3.18
CA PHE A 98 5.48 13.60 2.20
C PHE A 98 5.90 14.08 0.80
N GLN A 99 6.91 14.95 0.73
CA GLN A 99 7.45 15.45 -0.54
C GLN A 99 8.23 14.36 -1.28
N GLU A 100 9.07 13.62 -0.57
CA GLU A 100 9.83 12.49 -1.09
C GLU A 100 8.89 11.37 -1.54
N ALA A 101 7.89 11.03 -0.71
CA ALA A 101 6.85 10.06 -1.07
C ALA A 101 6.11 10.47 -2.36
N GLN A 102 5.79 11.76 -2.53
CA GLN A 102 5.11 12.27 -3.72
C GLN A 102 5.97 12.07 -4.98
N GLN A 103 7.27 12.34 -4.91
CA GLN A 103 8.19 12.11 -6.03
C GLN A 103 8.27 10.63 -6.39
N ILE A 104 8.34 9.74 -5.40
CA ILE A 104 8.41 8.29 -5.61
C ILE A 104 7.10 7.77 -6.23
N PHE A 105 5.94 8.18 -5.73
CA PHE A 105 4.67 7.76 -6.33
C PHE A 105 4.45 8.33 -7.73
N GLN A 106 4.95 9.53 -8.03
CA GLN A 106 4.93 10.05 -9.40
C GLN A 106 5.82 9.20 -10.32
N HIS A 107 7.03 8.83 -9.85
CA HIS A 107 7.91 7.95 -10.60
C HIS A 107 7.30 6.55 -10.81
N GLU A 108 6.66 5.97 -9.80
CA GLU A 108 5.91 4.70 -9.93
C GLU A 108 4.78 4.83 -10.97
N TYR A 109 4.03 5.94 -10.95
CA TYR A 109 2.96 6.18 -11.92
C TYR A 109 3.50 6.21 -13.35
N ASP A 110 4.56 6.98 -13.60
CA ASP A 110 5.17 7.10 -14.92
C ASP A 110 5.79 5.76 -15.38
N PHE A 111 6.39 5.02 -14.45
CA PHE A 111 6.87 3.66 -14.69
C PHE A 111 5.73 2.73 -15.15
N ARG A 112 4.57 2.76 -14.47
CA ARG A 112 3.40 1.96 -14.83
C ARG A 112 2.82 2.35 -16.19
N VAL A 113 2.73 3.65 -16.48
CA VAL A 113 2.28 4.13 -17.80
C VAL A 113 3.13 3.54 -18.92
N PHE A 114 4.45 3.51 -18.75
CA PHE A 114 5.36 3.03 -19.77
C PHE A 114 5.47 1.50 -19.84
N ASN A 115 5.50 0.81 -18.70
CA ASN A 115 5.84 -0.62 -18.63
C ASN A 115 4.66 -1.55 -18.34
N LEU A 116 3.61 -1.05 -17.66
CA LEU A 116 2.50 -1.84 -17.12
C LEU A 116 1.15 -1.13 -17.34
N PRO A 117 0.78 -0.77 -18.60
CA PRO A 117 -0.37 0.10 -18.87
C PRO A 117 -1.72 -0.50 -18.47
N ASP A 118 -1.80 -1.83 -18.31
CA ASP A 118 -3.01 -2.55 -17.92
C ASP A 118 -3.06 -2.88 -16.42
N ASP A 119 -2.08 -2.43 -15.61
CA ASP A 119 -2.09 -2.64 -14.16
C ASP A 119 -3.01 -1.65 -13.44
N PHE A 120 -4.31 -1.77 -13.68
CA PHE A 120 -5.32 -0.91 -13.09
C PHE A 120 -5.38 -1.01 -11.57
N VAL A 121 -5.07 -2.17 -10.98
CA VAL A 121 -4.95 -2.33 -9.52
C VAL A 121 -3.79 -1.48 -8.99
N GLY A 122 -2.63 -1.56 -9.62
CA GLY A 122 -1.46 -0.75 -9.29
C GLY A 122 -1.70 0.75 -9.47
N PHE A 123 -2.36 1.17 -10.56
CA PHE A 123 -2.77 2.57 -10.74
C PHE A 123 -3.75 3.03 -9.67
N SER A 124 -4.73 2.20 -9.30
CA SER A 124 -5.69 2.51 -8.23
C SER A 124 -4.99 2.78 -6.91
N ALA A 125 -4.09 1.89 -6.49
CA ALA A 125 -3.32 2.02 -5.26
C ALA A 125 -2.40 3.25 -5.28
N ASN A 126 -1.64 3.46 -6.36
CA ASN A 126 -0.77 4.61 -6.50
C ASN A 126 -1.54 5.94 -6.46
N LEU A 127 -2.64 6.05 -7.20
CA LEU A 127 -3.48 7.27 -7.22
C LEU A 127 -4.16 7.54 -5.88
N TYR A 128 -4.51 6.49 -5.12
CA TYR A 128 -4.99 6.64 -3.76
C TYR A 128 -3.90 7.28 -2.87
N GLU A 129 -2.67 6.79 -2.96
CA GLU A 129 -1.54 7.32 -2.19
C GLU A 129 -1.21 8.77 -2.56
N GLN A 130 -1.20 9.11 -3.86
CA GLN A 130 -1.05 10.50 -4.30
C GLN A 130 -2.16 11.40 -3.75
N GLY A 131 -3.42 10.93 -3.79
CA GLY A 131 -4.55 11.65 -3.23
C GLY A 131 -4.41 11.87 -1.73
N TYR A 132 -3.94 10.86 -0.99
CA TYR A 132 -3.70 10.96 0.44
C TYR A 132 -2.59 11.96 0.76
N LEU A 133 -1.49 11.96 0.00
CA LEU A 133 -0.41 12.93 0.17
C LEU A 133 -0.90 14.36 -0.10
N HIS A 134 -1.66 14.58 -1.17
CA HIS A 134 -2.29 15.87 -1.45
C HIS A 134 -3.21 16.32 -0.30
N LEU A 135 -3.97 15.39 0.31
CA LEU A 135 -4.82 15.69 1.46
C LEU A 135 -4.01 16.11 2.69
N LYS A 136 -2.86 15.45 2.96
CA LYS A 136 -1.94 15.82 4.06
C LYS A 136 -1.28 17.18 3.83
N LEU A 137 -0.98 17.50 2.58
CA LEU A 137 -0.43 18.79 2.16
C LEU A 137 -1.51 19.89 1.96
N ALA A 138 -2.77 19.60 2.30
CA ALA A 138 -3.92 20.50 2.16
C ALA A 138 -4.26 20.95 0.72
N TYR A 139 -3.77 20.23 -0.29
CA TYR A 139 -4.14 20.42 -1.70
C TYR A 139 -5.47 19.71 -2.02
N LEU A 140 -6.57 20.18 -1.43
CA LEU A 140 -7.86 19.45 -1.42
C LEU A 140 -8.43 19.15 -2.81
N LEU A 141 -8.28 20.05 -3.78
CA LEU A 141 -8.76 19.82 -5.17
C LEU A 141 -7.93 18.73 -5.88
N ALA A 142 -6.61 18.74 -5.70
CA ALA A 142 -5.73 17.70 -6.24
C ALA A 142 -6.02 16.35 -5.59
N ALA A 143 -6.27 16.35 -4.27
CA ALA A 143 -6.68 15.15 -3.54
C ALA A 143 -8.01 14.58 -4.08
N GLU A 144 -9.03 15.43 -4.30
CA GLU A 144 -10.31 15.02 -4.89
C GLU A 144 -10.10 14.38 -6.27
N GLN A 145 -9.32 15.01 -7.14
CA GLN A 145 -9.05 14.50 -8.49
C GLN A 145 -8.31 13.15 -8.46
N ALA A 146 -7.27 13.01 -7.64
CA ALA A 146 -6.50 11.77 -7.53
C ALA A 146 -7.36 10.63 -6.98
N MET A 147 -8.17 10.88 -5.94
CA MET A 147 -9.07 9.89 -5.36
C MET A 147 -10.17 9.44 -6.33
N LEU A 148 -10.71 10.37 -7.15
CA LEU A 148 -11.69 10.02 -8.20
C LEU A 148 -11.07 9.19 -9.32
N LYS A 149 -9.83 9.47 -9.72
CA LYS A 149 -9.10 8.64 -10.69
C LYS A 149 -8.77 7.25 -10.13
N SER A 150 -8.37 7.17 -8.86
CA SER A 150 -8.20 5.89 -8.15
C SER A 150 -9.47 5.06 -8.22
N LEU A 151 -10.63 5.67 -7.91
CA LEU A 151 -11.93 5.01 -8.02
C LEU A 151 -12.27 4.57 -9.44
N GLU A 152 -11.92 5.36 -10.46
CA GLU A 152 -12.10 4.96 -11.87
C GLU A 152 -11.32 3.68 -12.19
N MET A 153 -10.06 3.60 -11.75
CA MET A 153 -9.22 2.42 -11.98
C MET A 153 -9.78 1.20 -11.24
N ALA A 154 -10.16 1.36 -9.98
CA ALA A 154 -10.79 0.31 -9.17
C ALA A 154 -12.07 -0.26 -9.82
N ARG A 155 -12.89 0.60 -10.44
CA ARG A 155 -14.11 0.18 -11.15
C ARG A 155 -13.82 -0.63 -12.41
N ARG A 156 -12.69 -0.40 -13.10
CA ARG A 156 -12.35 -1.15 -14.33
C ARG A 156 -12.06 -2.62 -14.06
N VAL A 157 -11.59 -2.94 -12.86
CA VAL A 157 -11.21 -4.30 -12.45
C VAL A 157 -12.19 -4.94 -11.48
N GLU A 158 -13.25 -4.23 -11.10
CA GLU A 158 -14.26 -4.68 -10.13
C GLU A 158 -13.64 -5.16 -8.80
N ASP A 159 -12.52 -4.55 -8.39
CA ASP A 159 -11.79 -4.92 -7.18
C ASP A 159 -12.39 -4.20 -5.97
N ASP A 160 -13.21 -4.93 -5.19
CA ASP A 160 -13.91 -4.37 -4.03
C ASP A 160 -12.96 -3.82 -2.96
N MET A 161 -11.73 -4.35 -2.83
CA MET A 161 -10.73 -3.82 -1.91
C MET A 161 -10.26 -2.41 -2.33
N CYS A 162 -9.89 -2.24 -3.60
CA CYS A 162 -9.55 -0.94 -4.17
C CYS A 162 -10.73 0.03 -4.11
N LEU A 163 -11.94 -0.42 -4.44
CA LEU A 163 -13.16 0.40 -4.32
C LEU A 163 -13.33 0.93 -2.90
N GLY A 164 -13.17 0.06 -1.89
CA GLY A 164 -13.24 0.41 -0.48
C GLY A 164 -12.25 1.50 -0.11
N CYS A 165 -10.98 1.34 -0.49
CA CYS A 165 -9.92 2.31 -0.27
C CYS A 165 -10.20 3.67 -0.95
N SER A 166 -10.54 3.67 -2.24
CA SER A 166 -10.82 4.92 -2.97
C SER A 166 -12.02 5.66 -2.37
N TYR A 167 -13.11 4.96 -2.05
CA TYR A 167 -14.28 5.58 -1.41
C TYR A 167 -13.96 6.15 -0.03
N ARG A 168 -13.14 5.46 0.78
CA ARG A 168 -12.66 5.99 2.07
C ARG A 168 -11.93 7.32 1.87
N GLY A 169 -10.97 7.35 0.94
CA GLY A 169 -10.20 8.54 0.62
C GLY A 169 -11.06 9.70 0.11
N ILE A 170 -12.04 9.43 -0.75
CA ILE A 170 -13.04 10.42 -1.20
C ILE A 170 -13.83 10.98 0.00
N GLY A 171 -14.25 10.12 0.93
CA GLY A 171 -14.96 10.52 2.14
C GLY A 171 -14.13 11.49 2.99
N GLU A 172 -12.85 11.17 3.24
CA GLU A 172 -11.93 12.04 3.98
C GLU A 172 -11.72 13.39 3.28
N VAL A 173 -11.56 13.41 1.95
CA VAL A 173 -11.45 14.65 1.17
C VAL A 173 -12.72 15.50 1.29
N TYR A 174 -13.90 14.88 1.17
CA TYR A 174 -15.18 15.58 1.29
C TYR A 174 -15.43 16.13 2.69
N LEU A 175 -15.02 15.42 3.75
CA LEU A 175 -15.05 15.97 5.11
C LEU A 175 -14.23 17.25 5.20
N ARG A 176 -13.00 17.24 4.69
CA ARG A 176 -12.11 18.42 4.71
C ARG A 176 -12.63 19.58 3.87
N LEU A 177 -13.44 19.31 2.85
CA LEU A 177 -14.14 20.31 2.03
C LEU A 177 -15.49 20.78 2.63
N GLY A 178 -15.93 20.24 3.77
CA GLY A 178 -17.24 20.55 4.37
C GLY A 178 -18.43 19.95 3.61
N LYS A 179 -18.20 19.01 2.68
CA LYS A 179 -19.23 18.33 1.88
C LYS A 179 -19.80 17.12 2.64
N PHE A 180 -20.36 17.34 3.84
CA PHE A 180 -20.71 16.26 4.80
C PHE A 180 -21.65 15.18 4.25
N VAL A 181 -22.67 15.55 3.49
CA VAL A 181 -23.61 14.58 2.89
C VAL A 181 -22.87 13.64 1.93
N ARG A 182 -22.04 14.20 1.05
CA ARG A 182 -21.24 13.41 0.08
C ARG A 182 -20.17 12.58 0.78
N ALA A 183 -19.59 13.08 1.89
CA ALA A 183 -18.65 12.31 2.70
C ALA A 183 -19.31 11.07 3.30
N LYS A 184 -20.51 11.22 3.88
CA LYS A 184 -21.28 10.10 4.45
C LYS A 184 -21.66 9.06 3.39
N GLU A 185 -22.04 9.50 2.19
CA GLU A 185 -22.29 8.61 1.06
C GLU A 185 -21.04 7.83 0.66
N ALA A 186 -19.89 8.51 0.53
CA ALA A 186 -18.63 7.88 0.20
C ALA A 186 -18.20 6.85 1.25
N PHE A 187 -18.27 7.18 2.55
CA PHE A 187 -17.95 6.21 3.59
C PHE A 187 -18.91 5.01 3.63
N SER A 188 -20.20 5.22 3.36
CA SER A 188 -21.16 4.12 3.24
C SER A 188 -20.82 3.17 2.10
N LEU A 189 -20.39 3.70 0.96
CA LEU A 189 -19.91 2.89 -0.17
C LEU A 189 -18.60 2.17 0.14
N SER A 190 -17.70 2.82 0.89
CA SER A 190 -16.45 2.21 1.36
C SER A 190 -16.71 1.01 2.26
N ILE A 191 -17.59 1.15 3.27
CA ILE A 191 -17.98 0.06 4.16
C ILE A 191 -18.56 -1.12 3.36
N LYS A 192 -19.50 -0.86 2.46
CA LYS A 192 -20.11 -1.92 1.63
C LYS A 192 -19.09 -2.68 0.79
N ALA A 193 -18.06 -2.00 0.29
CA ALA A 193 -17.01 -2.64 -0.50
C ALA A 193 -16.12 -3.52 0.39
N PHE A 194 -15.71 -3.02 1.56
CA PHE A 194 -14.93 -3.81 2.52
C PHE A 194 -15.71 -5.01 3.10
N GLU A 195 -17.02 -4.87 3.32
CA GLU A 195 -17.88 -5.98 3.75
C GLU A 195 -17.92 -7.13 2.73
N ARG A 196 -17.88 -6.83 1.42
CA ARG A 196 -17.89 -7.87 0.36
C ARG A 196 -16.62 -8.72 0.36
N VAL A 197 -15.50 -8.15 0.77
CA VAL A 197 -14.21 -8.84 0.87
C VAL A 197 -13.92 -9.37 2.28
N GLY A 198 -14.83 -9.16 3.23
CA GLY A 198 -14.68 -9.62 4.62
C GLY A 198 -13.60 -8.88 5.43
N ASP A 199 -13.26 -7.64 5.05
CA ASP A 199 -12.27 -6.83 5.79
C ASP A 199 -12.94 -6.05 6.93
N ASP A 200 -13.24 -6.76 8.01
CA ASP A 200 -13.88 -6.20 9.21
C ASP A 200 -13.04 -5.08 9.85
N ARG A 201 -11.71 -5.16 9.71
CA ARG A 201 -10.79 -4.14 10.23
C ARG A 201 -10.96 -2.83 9.46
N ALA A 202 -10.96 -2.87 8.13
CA ALA A 202 -11.16 -1.69 7.30
C ALA A 202 -12.56 -1.08 7.52
N VAL A 203 -13.58 -1.91 7.71
CA VAL A 203 -14.94 -1.46 8.10
C VAL A 203 -14.89 -0.67 9.41
N LEU A 204 -14.24 -1.20 10.45
CA LEU A 204 -14.10 -0.53 11.75
C LEU A 204 -13.33 0.80 11.62
N GLU A 205 -12.23 0.83 10.85
CA GLU A 205 -11.46 2.04 10.59
C GLU A 205 -12.33 3.14 9.96
N VAL A 206 -13.15 2.81 8.96
CA VAL A 206 -14.07 3.77 8.33
C VAL A 206 -15.15 4.24 9.31
N GLN A 207 -15.71 3.34 10.11
CA GLN A 207 -16.70 3.71 11.13
C GLN A 207 -16.12 4.65 12.20
N GLU A 208 -14.84 4.48 12.57
CA GLU A 208 -14.16 5.40 13.47
C GLU A 208 -13.95 6.79 12.85
N LEU A 209 -13.61 6.86 11.56
CA LEU A 209 -13.50 8.13 10.85
C LEU A 209 -14.82 8.90 10.88
N ILE A 210 -15.95 8.23 10.64
CA ILE A 210 -17.29 8.83 10.73
C ILE A 210 -17.60 9.32 12.15
N ARG A 211 -17.18 8.58 13.18
CA ARG A 211 -17.42 8.98 14.58
C ARG A 211 -16.61 10.22 15.01
N LYS A 212 -15.46 10.45 14.38
CA LYS A 212 -14.54 11.56 14.69
C LYS A 212 -14.78 12.81 13.83
N SER A 213 -15.62 12.73 12.80
CA SER A 213 -15.92 13.79 11.83
C SER A 213 -17.18 14.58 12.18
#